data_AF-A0A542RJ23-F1
#
_entry.id   AF-A0A542RJ23-F1
#
_cell.length_a   1.000
_cell.length_b   1.000
_cell.length_c   1.000
_cell.angle_alpha   90.00
_cell.angle_beta   90.00
_cell.angle_gamma   90.00
#
_symmetry.space_group_name_H-M   'P 1'
#
loop_
_entity.id
_entity.type
_entity.pdbx_description
1 polymer ?
#
loop_
_entity_poly.entity_id
_entity_poly.type
_entity_poly.pdbx_seq_one_letter_code
_entity_poly.pdbx_strand_id
1 'polypeptide(L)'
;MKPGSGSVPCNGQMLCQFQQDFFLTDKDVTKLISPFFCMEKGGFTVLGPRKEWKKEMRIQPSDMIDRLPTQFFATLVAKVNKVIAQGHDVINLGQGNPDLPTPPHIIEELQAQAAQPLHHKYPPFQGRVELKQAVAHWYKQEFDVDLDPEEEVAILFGSKTGLVEICQVLMNAGDVALVPDPGYPDYWSGVAVVNGRMVMMPLKAEKDFLPDYSQLSQADLDRAKLMFLNYPNNPTAVNAPLEFYEETIRFARKHEIVVCHDFAYGAISYDGKKPVSFMQVPGAKEVGVEFYTLSKTYNMAGWRVGAMVGNRELVRLINLIQDHYFVSLFGAVQMAAAKAMTDSQQCVRDLVAVYESRRNALYSNLHRIGWQAPPSQGSFFAWLPVPSGFTSVEFSDLLLEKAHVVVAPGNGFGPTGEGYVRAALLSNEERLAEAVQRIERLGLFTKTK
;
A
#
# COMPACT_ATOMS: atom_id res chain seq x y z
N MET A 1 32.39 58.44 46.98
CA MET A 1 33.51 58.39 46.02
C MET A 1 32.92 58.59 44.63
N LYS A 2 33.51 59.51 43.86
CA LYS A 2 32.98 59.96 42.57
C LYS A 2 33.05 58.85 41.48
N PRO A 3 32.16 58.92 40.48
CA PRO A 3 32.04 58.06 39.32
C PRO A 3 32.62 58.72 38.04
N GLY A 4 32.44 58.06 36.89
CA GLY A 4 32.47 58.68 35.55
C GLY A 4 32.91 57.67 34.47
N SER A 5 32.31 57.54 33.30
CA SER A 5 31.26 58.32 32.60
C SER A 5 30.94 57.54 31.30
N GLY A 6 29.68 57.22 30.96
CA GLY A 6 28.80 58.02 30.06
C GLY A 6 29.03 57.62 28.59
N SER A 7 28.06 57.37 27.70
CA SER A 7 26.70 57.92 27.53
C SER A 7 25.88 57.12 26.49
N VAL A 8 24.55 57.16 26.62
CA VAL A 8 23.47 56.77 25.67
C VAL A 8 22.92 58.09 25.07
N PRO A 9 22.44 58.25 23.80
CA PRO A 9 21.10 57.75 23.41
C PRO A 9 20.78 57.43 21.93
N CYS A 10 19.65 56.73 21.79
CA CYS A 10 18.82 56.58 20.59
C CYS A 10 18.52 57.90 19.85
N ASN A 11 18.37 57.81 18.52
CA ASN A 11 17.21 58.35 17.78
C ASN A 11 17.26 57.92 16.31
N GLY A 12 16.12 57.48 15.76
CA GLY A 12 15.95 57.33 14.30
C GLY A 12 14.97 56.23 13.89
N GLN A 13 13.69 56.56 13.89
CA GLN A 13 12.59 55.77 13.29
C GLN A 13 12.88 55.44 11.81
N MET A 14 12.53 54.23 11.35
CA MET A 14 11.49 54.06 10.33
C MET A 14 11.08 52.58 10.18
N LEU A 15 9.77 52.32 10.27
CA LEU A 15 9.12 51.13 9.74
C LEU A 15 9.34 51.03 8.22
N CYS A 16 9.53 49.81 7.70
CA CYS A 16 8.72 49.33 6.57
C CYS A 16 8.86 47.81 6.40
N GLN A 17 7.72 47.13 6.53
CA GLN A 17 7.41 45.90 5.80
C GLN A 17 7.78 46.07 4.32
N PHE A 18 8.28 45.02 3.66
CA PHE A 18 7.77 44.61 2.35
C PHE A 18 8.16 43.15 2.08
N GLN A 19 7.15 42.29 2.06
CA GLN A 19 7.13 41.11 1.19
C GLN A 19 7.32 41.59 -0.25
N GLN A 20 8.10 40.86 -1.05
CA GLN A 20 7.82 40.72 -2.49
C GLN A 20 8.68 39.60 -3.10
N ASP A 21 8.00 38.47 -3.33
CA ASP A 21 7.99 37.67 -4.55
C ASP A 21 9.16 37.86 -5.53
N PHE A 22 10.06 36.87 -5.57
CA PHE A 22 10.88 36.65 -6.75
C PHE A 22 10.11 35.75 -7.74
N PHE A 23 9.37 36.40 -8.64
CA PHE A 23 9.06 35.83 -9.96
C PHE A 23 10.33 35.90 -10.81
N LEU A 24 11.02 34.76 -10.98
CA LEU A 24 12.03 34.63 -12.04
C LEU A 24 11.30 34.38 -13.35
N THR A 25 11.41 35.32 -14.30
CA THR A 25 11.02 35.10 -15.69
C THR A 25 12.20 34.56 -16.49
N ASP A 26 11.89 33.76 -17.51
CA ASP A 26 12.76 32.89 -18.31
C ASP A 26 13.90 33.57 -19.12
N LYS A 27 14.27 34.82 -18.80
CA LYS A 27 15.29 35.59 -19.55
C LYS A 27 16.58 35.90 -18.78
N ASP A 28 16.67 35.63 -17.48
CA ASP A 28 17.84 36.00 -16.67
C ASP A 28 18.83 34.85 -16.38
N VAL A 29 18.58 33.63 -16.88
CA VAL A 29 19.45 32.46 -16.63
C VAL A 29 20.72 32.46 -17.49
N THR A 30 20.83 33.31 -18.51
CA THR A 30 21.94 33.22 -19.50
C THR A 30 23.22 34.00 -19.14
N LYS A 31 23.37 34.53 -17.92
CA LYS A 31 24.57 35.32 -17.54
C LYS A 31 25.36 34.83 -16.31
N LEU A 32 25.11 33.61 -15.84
CA LEU A 32 25.89 32.99 -14.76
C LEU A 32 26.60 31.72 -15.24
N ILE A 33 27.52 31.87 -16.20
CA ILE A 33 28.58 30.88 -16.43
C ILE A 33 29.90 31.60 -16.20
N SER A 34 30.36 31.57 -14.95
CA SER A 34 31.71 31.99 -14.59
C SER A 34 32.71 30.94 -15.08
N PRO A 35 33.79 31.32 -15.80
CA PRO A 35 34.84 30.37 -16.13
C PRO A 35 35.68 30.09 -14.88
N PHE A 36 35.86 28.82 -14.53
CA PHE A 36 36.88 28.38 -13.58
C PHE A 36 38.26 28.80 -14.12
N PHE A 37 38.92 29.77 -13.48
CA PHE A 37 40.31 30.13 -13.75
C PHE A 37 41.21 29.46 -12.71
N CYS A 38 42.01 28.49 -13.15
CA CYS A 38 43.13 27.96 -12.39
C CYS A 38 44.41 28.64 -12.91
N MET A 39 45.12 29.37 -12.03
CA MET A 39 46.38 30.03 -12.37
C MET A 39 47.55 29.07 -12.17
N GLU A 40 48.12 28.56 -13.26
CA GLU A 40 49.53 28.17 -13.31
C GLU A 40 50.22 28.79 -14.52
N LYS A 41 51.48 29.17 -14.32
CA LYS A 41 52.30 29.99 -15.22
C LYS A 41 52.62 29.23 -16.51
N GLY A 42 52.07 29.68 -17.64
CA GLY A 42 52.62 29.40 -18.97
C GLY A 42 51.57 29.14 -20.06
N GLY A 43 51.33 30.15 -20.91
CA GLY A 43 50.69 29.98 -22.23
C GLY A 43 49.16 29.86 -22.23
N PHE A 44 48.48 30.91 -22.68
CA PHE A 44 47.03 30.86 -22.92
C PHE A 44 46.73 30.03 -24.19
N THR A 45 46.06 28.89 -24.02
CA THR A 45 45.36 28.21 -25.12
C THR A 45 43.89 28.56 -25.03
N VAL A 46 43.39 29.37 -25.98
CA VAL A 46 41.95 29.61 -26.11
C VAL A 46 41.32 28.30 -26.61
N LEU A 47 40.59 27.60 -25.74
CA LEU A 47 39.74 26.49 -26.16
C LEU A 47 38.64 27.08 -27.06
N GLY A 48 38.71 26.80 -28.36
CA GLY A 48 37.71 27.24 -29.34
C GLY A 48 36.29 26.77 -28.98
N PRO A 49 35.26 27.32 -29.66
CA PRO A 49 33.86 27.02 -29.37
C PRO A 49 33.65 25.50 -29.38
N ARG A 50 33.09 24.97 -28.27
CA ARG A 50 32.77 23.53 -28.16
C ARG A 50 31.94 23.15 -29.38
N LYS A 51 32.39 22.11 -30.11
CA LYS A 51 31.62 21.50 -31.21
C LYS A 51 30.18 21.31 -30.75
N GLU A 52 29.24 21.94 -31.43
CA GLU A 52 27.81 21.75 -31.21
C GLU A 52 27.50 20.26 -31.34
N TRP A 53 27.03 19.65 -30.26
CA TRP A 53 26.55 18.28 -30.26
C TRP A 53 25.21 18.24 -31.03
N LYS A 54 25.28 18.08 -32.36
CA LYS A 54 24.10 18.10 -33.25
C LYS A 54 23.11 16.94 -33.06
N LYS A 55 23.37 16.01 -32.14
CA LYS A 55 22.51 14.84 -31.90
C LYS A 55 21.98 14.87 -30.49
N GLU A 56 20.68 15.08 -30.36
CA GLU A 56 19.97 14.89 -29.09
C GLU A 56 20.11 13.43 -28.63
N MET A 57 20.41 13.26 -27.35
CA MET A 57 20.52 11.95 -26.72
C MET A 57 19.12 11.31 -26.65
N ARG A 58 18.96 10.14 -27.26
CA ARG A 58 17.75 9.33 -27.09
C ARG A 58 17.98 8.36 -25.93
N ILE A 59 17.22 8.53 -24.85
CA ILE A 59 17.14 7.56 -23.77
C ILE A 59 16.17 6.45 -24.20
N GLN A 60 16.64 5.20 -24.21
CA GLN A 60 15.82 4.02 -24.48
C GLN A 60 15.66 3.23 -23.18
N PRO A 61 14.45 3.11 -22.62
CA PRO A 61 14.21 2.26 -21.45
C PRO A 61 14.31 0.77 -21.83
N SER A 62 14.37 -0.11 -20.83
CA SER A 62 14.27 -1.55 -21.06
C SER A 62 12.82 -1.95 -21.35
N ASP A 63 12.63 -3.04 -22.10
CA ASP A 63 11.31 -3.59 -22.43
C ASP A 63 10.45 -3.91 -21.18
N MET A 64 11.09 -4.08 -20.01
CA MET A 64 10.40 -4.28 -18.74
C MET A 64 9.54 -3.08 -18.36
N ILE A 65 10.05 -1.87 -18.57
CA ILE A 65 9.32 -0.64 -18.26
C ILE A 65 8.06 -0.54 -19.12
N ASP A 66 8.14 -0.94 -20.39
CA ASP A 66 7.01 -0.89 -21.33
C ASP A 66 5.91 -1.91 -21.00
N ARG A 67 6.22 -2.96 -20.22
CA ARG A 67 5.23 -3.96 -19.77
C ARG A 67 4.47 -3.55 -18.50
N LEU A 68 4.94 -2.55 -17.77
CA LEU A 68 4.32 -2.17 -16.50
C LEU A 68 2.88 -1.68 -16.73
N PRO A 69 1.91 -2.14 -15.91
CA PRO A 69 0.55 -1.68 -16.03
C PRO A 69 0.44 -0.20 -15.66
N THR A 70 -0.54 0.50 -16.24
CA THR A 70 -0.87 1.86 -15.81
C THR A 70 -1.27 1.83 -14.33
N GLN A 71 -0.67 2.72 -13.53
CA GLN A 71 -0.93 2.79 -12.10
C GLN A 71 -2.34 3.34 -11.81
N PHE A 72 -3.28 2.43 -11.57
CA PHE A 72 -4.70 2.74 -11.35
C PHE A 72 -4.92 3.87 -10.32
N PHE A 73 -4.29 3.77 -9.15
CA PHE A 73 -4.45 4.77 -8.08
C PHE A 73 -3.84 6.13 -8.44
N ALA A 74 -2.77 6.17 -9.23
CA ALA A 74 -2.19 7.43 -9.68
C ALA A 74 -3.15 8.20 -10.59
N THR A 75 -3.84 7.49 -11.50
CA THR A 75 -4.88 8.06 -12.36
C THR A 75 -6.06 8.59 -11.54
N LEU A 76 -6.50 7.84 -10.52
CA LEU A 76 -7.57 8.28 -9.61
C LEU A 76 -7.17 9.55 -8.83
N VAL A 77 -5.97 9.57 -8.24
CA VAL A 77 -5.43 10.74 -7.53
C VAL A 77 -5.38 11.97 -8.44
N ALA A 78 -4.93 11.81 -9.69
CA ALA A 78 -4.87 12.90 -10.65
C ALA A 78 -6.26 13.49 -10.98
N LYS A 79 -7.30 12.65 -11.12
CA LYS A 79 -8.69 13.11 -11.30
C LYS A 79 -9.18 13.91 -10.08
N VAL A 80 -8.95 13.37 -8.88
CA VAL A 80 -9.36 14.01 -7.61
C VAL A 80 -8.70 15.38 -7.42
N ASN A 81 -7.40 15.48 -7.68
CA ASN A 81 -6.67 16.74 -7.53
C ASN A 81 -7.18 17.85 -8.44
N LYS A 82 -7.70 17.51 -9.64
CA LYS A 82 -8.33 18.50 -10.53
C LYS A 82 -9.59 19.12 -9.92
N VAL A 83 -10.43 18.30 -9.28
CA VAL A 83 -11.67 18.77 -8.63
C VAL A 83 -11.36 19.56 -7.36
N ILE A 84 -10.37 19.13 -6.58
CA ILE A 84 -9.87 19.92 -5.42
C ILE A 84 -9.33 21.28 -5.87
N ALA A 85 -8.56 21.33 -6.97
CA ALA A 85 -8.01 22.57 -7.50
C ALA A 85 -9.08 23.57 -7.99
N GLN A 86 -10.31 23.12 -8.22
CA GLN A 86 -11.46 23.97 -8.52
C GLN A 86 -12.12 24.56 -7.26
N GLY A 87 -11.60 24.26 -6.07
CA GLY A 87 -12.09 24.77 -4.78
C GLY A 87 -13.23 23.93 -4.17
N HIS A 88 -13.48 22.74 -4.70
CA HIS A 88 -14.51 21.85 -4.16
C HIS A 88 -14.03 21.12 -2.91
N ASP A 89 -14.91 21.04 -1.92
CA ASP A 89 -14.72 20.18 -0.75
C ASP A 89 -14.97 18.72 -1.13
N VAL A 90 -13.90 17.95 -1.36
CA VAL A 90 -13.97 16.56 -1.82
C VAL A 90 -13.87 15.59 -0.65
N ILE A 91 -14.82 14.66 -0.54
CA ILE A 91 -14.76 13.54 0.40
C ILE A 91 -14.07 12.36 -0.29
N ASN A 92 -12.84 12.06 0.10
CA ASN A 92 -12.03 11.04 -0.55
C ASN A 92 -12.17 9.66 0.13
N LEU A 93 -13.01 8.79 -0.44
CA LEU A 93 -13.16 7.39 -0.04
C LEU A 93 -12.47 6.43 -1.03
N GLY A 94 -11.72 6.94 -2.01
CA GLY A 94 -11.14 6.12 -3.08
C GLY A 94 -9.80 5.44 -2.72
N GLN A 95 -9.14 5.87 -1.65
CA GLN A 95 -7.77 5.46 -1.31
C GLN A 95 -7.69 4.66 0.00
N GLY A 96 -6.69 3.77 0.10
CA GLY A 96 -6.49 2.85 1.22
C GLY A 96 -5.37 3.27 2.19
N ASN A 97 -5.20 4.57 2.44
CA ASN A 97 -4.18 5.10 3.35
C ASN A 97 -4.81 5.40 4.73
N PRO A 98 -4.39 4.76 5.82
CA PRO A 98 -4.96 5.01 7.15
C PRO A 98 -4.96 6.49 7.53
N ASP A 99 -6.07 6.95 8.12
CA ASP A 99 -6.29 8.35 8.48
C ASP A 99 -5.85 8.70 9.91
N LEU A 100 -5.73 7.70 10.78
CA LEU A 100 -5.29 7.86 12.16
C LEU A 100 -3.75 7.78 12.28
N PRO A 101 -3.14 8.44 13.29
CA PRO A 101 -1.71 8.39 13.49
C PRO A 101 -1.25 7.00 13.95
N THR A 102 0.05 6.74 13.80
CA THR A 102 0.72 5.61 14.44
C THR A 102 0.60 5.72 15.97
N PRO A 103 0.30 4.63 16.70
CA PRO A 103 0.21 4.62 18.16
C PRO A 103 1.42 5.25 18.89
N PRO A 104 1.21 6.07 19.94
CA PRO A 104 2.29 6.84 20.58
C PRO A 104 3.48 6.02 21.06
N HIS A 105 3.25 4.86 21.68
CA HIS A 105 4.33 3.99 22.18
C HIS A 105 5.30 3.52 21.08
N ILE A 106 4.83 3.40 19.83
CA ILE A 106 5.68 3.06 18.66
C ILE A 106 6.53 4.27 18.24
N ILE A 107 5.95 5.48 18.29
CA ILE A 107 6.68 6.74 18.03
C ILE A 107 7.78 6.94 19.06
N GLU A 108 7.45 6.75 20.34
CA GLU A 108 8.38 6.89 21.47
C GLU A 108 9.54 5.90 21.34
N GLU A 109 9.27 4.65 20.96
CA GLU A 109 10.32 3.67 20.69
C GLU A 109 11.21 4.10 19.52
N LEU A 110 10.64 4.57 18.41
CA LEU A 110 11.42 5.09 17.29
C LEU A 110 12.36 6.22 17.75
N GLN A 111 11.85 7.19 18.53
CA GLN A 111 12.63 8.32 19.02
C GLN A 111 13.79 7.86 19.91
N ALA A 112 13.53 6.95 20.84
CA ALA A 112 14.55 6.40 21.72
C ALA A 112 15.64 5.64 20.94
N GLN A 113 15.23 4.83 19.97
CA GLN A 113 16.15 4.01 19.17
C GLN A 113 16.92 4.85 18.15
N ALA A 114 16.32 5.88 17.57
CA ALA A 114 17.00 6.76 16.61
C ALA A 114 18.19 7.50 17.25
N ALA A 115 18.14 7.76 18.56
CA ALA A 115 19.26 8.37 19.29
C ALA A 115 20.46 7.43 19.51
N GLN A 116 20.30 6.12 19.31
CA GLN A 116 21.35 5.14 19.58
C GLN A 116 22.35 5.05 18.41
N PRO A 117 23.67 5.30 18.63
CA PRO A 117 24.67 5.23 17.56
C PRO A 117 24.79 3.87 16.87
N LEU A 118 24.33 2.80 17.53
CA LEU A 118 24.26 1.46 16.94
C LEU A 118 23.42 1.45 15.65
N HIS A 119 22.27 2.15 15.66
CA HIS A 119 21.32 2.11 14.54
C HIS A 119 21.70 3.05 13.40
N HIS A 120 22.72 3.89 13.57
CA HIS A 120 23.29 4.73 12.51
C HIS A 120 24.20 3.93 11.57
N LYS A 121 24.62 2.73 11.98
CA LYS A 121 25.42 1.81 11.18
C LYS A 121 24.55 0.94 10.27
N TYR A 122 25.19 0.23 9.35
CA TYR A 122 24.50 -0.78 8.54
C TYR A 122 23.87 -1.86 9.44
N PRO A 123 22.55 -2.10 9.32
CA PRO A 123 21.91 -3.24 9.95
C PRO A 123 22.33 -4.55 9.26
N PRO A 124 22.05 -5.71 9.88
CA PRO A 124 22.15 -7.00 9.18
C PRO A 124 21.26 -7.00 7.93
N PHE A 125 21.75 -7.52 6.82
CA PHE A 125 21.08 -7.42 5.51
C PHE A 125 19.63 -7.93 5.55
N GLN A 126 19.43 -9.09 6.18
CA GLN A 126 18.13 -9.78 6.26
C GLN A 126 17.25 -9.30 7.42
N GLY A 127 17.59 -8.16 8.04
CA GLY A 127 16.86 -7.61 9.18
C GLY A 127 17.41 -8.06 10.53
N ARG A 128 16.98 -7.32 11.55
CA ARG A 128 17.32 -7.55 12.95
C ARG A 128 16.62 -8.79 13.50
N VAL A 129 17.35 -9.60 14.27
CA VAL A 129 16.80 -10.79 14.92
C VAL A 129 15.65 -10.43 15.86
N GLU A 130 15.71 -9.26 16.49
CA GLU A 130 14.68 -8.76 17.40
C GLU A 130 13.34 -8.56 16.68
N LEU A 131 13.35 -8.06 15.44
CA LEU A 131 12.14 -7.91 14.64
C LEU A 131 11.62 -9.27 14.15
N LYS A 132 12.52 -10.17 13.73
CA LYS A 132 12.13 -11.52 13.30
C LYS A 132 11.46 -12.30 14.45
N GLN A 133 12.01 -12.21 15.66
CA GLN A 133 11.43 -12.78 16.87
C GLN A 133 10.09 -12.13 17.23
N ALA A 134 9.96 -10.81 17.07
CA ALA A 134 8.69 -10.12 17.31
C ALA A 134 7.59 -10.57 16.33
N VAL A 135 7.93 -10.82 15.06
CA VAL A 135 7.01 -11.40 14.07
C VAL A 135 6.56 -12.80 14.50
N ALA A 136 7.50 -13.69 14.83
CA ALA A 136 7.19 -15.04 15.30
C ALA A 136 6.33 -15.02 16.59
N HIS A 137 6.67 -14.15 17.54
CA HIS A 137 5.90 -13.95 18.76
C HIS A 137 4.46 -13.53 18.47
N TRP A 138 4.26 -12.54 17.59
CA TRP A 138 2.95 -12.03 17.23
C TRP A 138 2.09 -13.10 16.54
N TYR A 139 2.66 -13.88 15.62
CA TYR A 139 1.96 -15.02 15.01
C TYR A 139 1.55 -16.08 16.03
N LYS A 140 2.40 -16.35 17.04
CA LYS A 140 2.07 -17.26 18.13
C LYS A 140 0.93 -16.72 19.00
N GLN A 141 0.98 -15.45 19.39
CA GLN A 141 -0.06 -14.86 20.26
C GLN A 141 -1.39 -14.67 19.53
N GLU A 142 -1.35 -14.23 18.28
CA GLU A 142 -2.56 -13.91 17.53
C GLU A 142 -3.19 -15.15 16.88
N PHE A 143 -2.40 -16.10 16.39
CA PHE A 143 -2.92 -17.18 15.56
C PHE A 143 -2.55 -18.58 16.04
N ASP A 144 -1.81 -18.70 17.15
CA ASP A 144 -1.23 -19.95 17.63
C ASP A 144 -0.32 -20.63 16.59
N VAL A 145 0.38 -19.83 15.79
CA VAL A 145 1.32 -20.31 14.76
C VAL A 145 2.74 -20.23 15.29
N ASP A 146 3.41 -21.38 15.37
CA ASP A 146 4.83 -21.44 15.68
C ASP A 146 5.66 -21.20 14.41
N LEU A 147 6.53 -20.18 14.46
CA LEU A 147 7.46 -19.82 13.40
C LEU A 147 8.89 -19.83 13.94
N ASP A 148 9.81 -20.40 13.15
CA ASP A 148 11.24 -20.21 13.35
C ASP A 148 11.63 -18.79 12.88
N PRO A 149 12.09 -17.89 13.77
CA PRO A 149 12.42 -16.53 13.38
C PRO A 149 13.60 -16.45 12.40
N GLU A 150 14.52 -17.41 12.38
CA GLU A 150 15.68 -17.36 11.49
C GLU A 150 15.34 -17.91 10.10
N GLU A 151 14.59 -19.01 10.06
CA GLU A 151 14.35 -19.77 8.82
C GLU A 151 12.97 -19.53 8.19
N GLU A 152 11.97 -19.11 8.97
CA GLU A 152 10.58 -18.96 8.52
C GLU A 152 10.10 -17.50 8.51
N VAL A 153 10.99 -16.52 8.72
CA VAL A 153 10.68 -15.09 8.70
C VAL A 153 11.69 -14.28 7.87
N ALA A 154 11.20 -13.57 6.85
CA ALA A 154 11.92 -12.52 6.12
C ALA A 154 11.33 -11.14 6.40
N ILE A 155 12.18 -10.13 6.59
CA ILE A 155 11.76 -8.74 6.78
C ILE A 155 11.61 -8.07 5.41
N LEU A 156 10.53 -7.33 5.20
CA LEU A 156 10.22 -6.69 3.93
C LEU A 156 10.17 -5.16 4.07
N PHE A 157 10.45 -4.47 2.95
CA PHE A 157 10.34 -3.01 2.79
C PHE A 157 8.89 -2.57 2.57
N GLY A 158 8.01 -3.10 3.42
CA GLY A 158 6.57 -3.19 3.24
C GLY A 158 6.18 -4.38 2.34
N SER A 159 4.99 -4.94 2.57
CA SER A 159 4.54 -6.16 1.86
C SER A 159 4.52 -6.03 0.34
N LYS A 160 4.20 -4.84 -0.20
CA LYS A 160 4.22 -4.57 -1.66
C LYS A 160 5.54 -4.95 -2.32
N THR A 161 6.68 -4.67 -1.67
CA THR A 161 7.99 -5.02 -2.22
C THR A 161 8.14 -6.54 -2.32
N GLY A 162 7.83 -7.28 -1.25
CA GLY A 162 7.87 -8.74 -1.26
C GLY A 162 6.89 -9.36 -2.27
N LEU A 163 5.68 -8.81 -2.43
CA LEU A 163 4.69 -9.27 -3.41
C LEU A 163 5.16 -9.10 -4.86
N VAL A 164 6.01 -8.12 -5.15
CA VAL A 164 6.63 -7.93 -6.47
C VAL A 164 7.89 -8.79 -6.63
N GLU A 165 8.70 -8.91 -5.58
CA GLU A 165 9.93 -9.72 -5.57
C GLU A 165 9.66 -11.21 -5.68
N ILE A 166 8.58 -11.72 -5.09
CA ILE A 166 8.27 -13.15 -5.12
C ILE A 166 8.06 -13.65 -6.57
N CYS A 167 7.54 -12.80 -7.45
CA CYS A 167 7.47 -13.11 -8.89
C CYS A 167 8.87 -13.23 -9.51
N GLN A 168 9.80 -12.33 -9.18
CA GLN A 168 11.20 -12.39 -9.64
C GLN A 168 11.94 -13.63 -9.10
N VAL A 169 11.56 -14.10 -7.92
CA VAL A 169 12.13 -15.29 -7.29
C VAL A 169 11.63 -16.58 -7.96
N LEU A 170 10.35 -16.65 -8.32
CA LEU A 170 9.69 -17.92 -8.70
C LEU A 170 9.37 -18.07 -10.19
N MET A 171 9.36 -16.98 -10.95
CA MET A 171 8.83 -16.99 -12.32
C MET A 171 9.89 -16.60 -13.36
N ASN A 172 9.84 -17.29 -14.48
CA ASN A 172 10.50 -16.91 -15.73
C ASN A 172 9.50 -16.33 -16.73
N ALA A 173 10.04 -15.83 -17.84
CA ALA A 173 9.22 -15.35 -18.95
C ALA A 173 8.24 -16.44 -19.44
N GLY A 174 6.96 -16.09 -19.48
CA GLY A 174 5.87 -16.98 -19.87
C GLY A 174 5.31 -17.87 -18.76
N ASP A 175 5.97 -17.98 -17.60
CA ASP A 175 5.38 -18.68 -16.45
C ASP A 175 4.07 -18.01 -16.02
N VAL A 176 3.19 -18.79 -15.39
CA VAL A 176 1.85 -18.34 -15.01
C VAL A 176 1.78 -17.98 -13.53
N ALA A 177 1.14 -16.85 -13.25
CA ALA A 177 0.63 -16.51 -11.93
C ALA A 177 -0.89 -16.56 -11.93
N LEU A 178 -1.47 -17.29 -10.98
CA LEU A 178 -2.91 -17.24 -10.71
C LEU A 178 -3.20 -16.02 -9.83
N VAL A 179 -4.08 -15.13 -10.29
CA VAL A 179 -4.35 -13.84 -9.62
C VAL A 179 -5.85 -13.67 -9.38
N PRO A 180 -6.29 -13.14 -8.23
CA PRO A 180 -7.71 -12.88 -7.98
C PRO A 180 -8.23 -11.73 -8.86
N ASP A 181 -9.48 -11.83 -9.29
CA ASP A 181 -10.21 -10.79 -10.04
C ASP A 181 -11.65 -10.64 -9.49
N PRO A 182 -12.01 -9.55 -8.80
CA PRO A 182 -11.17 -8.40 -8.50
C PRO A 182 -10.06 -8.73 -7.50
N GLY A 183 -8.92 -8.04 -7.63
CA GLY A 183 -7.75 -8.21 -6.78
C GLY A 183 -6.89 -6.95 -6.71
N TYR A 184 -5.88 -6.97 -5.83
CA TYR A 184 -4.99 -5.84 -5.66
C TYR A 184 -4.10 -5.64 -6.91
N PRO A 185 -4.13 -4.46 -7.57
CA PRO A 185 -3.48 -4.28 -8.88
C PRO A 185 -1.96 -4.45 -8.89
N ASP A 186 -1.29 -4.33 -7.73
CA ASP A 186 0.18 -4.47 -7.70
C ASP A 186 0.66 -5.92 -7.86
N TYR A 187 -0.21 -6.93 -7.70
CA TYR A 187 0.13 -8.30 -8.10
C TYR A 187 0.51 -8.34 -9.59
N TRP A 188 -0.19 -7.56 -10.42
CA TRP A 188 0.06 -7.48 -11.86
C TRP A 188 1.42 -6.86 -12.19
N SER A 189 1.86 -5.88 -11.38
CA SER A 189 3.20 -5.28 -11.52
C SER A 189 4.29 -6.33 -11.35
N GLY A 190 4.19 -7.21 -10.34
CA GLY A 190 5.15 -8.29 -10.11
C GLY A 190 5.25 -9.24 -11.30
N VAL A 191 4.11 -9.67 -11.84
CA VAL A 191 4.04 -10.56 -13.00
C VAL A 191 4.57 -9.89 -14.28
N ALA A 192 4.28 -8.61 -14.49
CA ALA A 192 4.73 -7.85 -15.66
C ALA A 192 6.27 -7.67 -15.71
N VAL A 193 6.90 -7.43 -14.55
CA VAL A 193 8.35 -7.24 -14.44
C VAL A 193 9.11 -8.45 -15.01
N VAL A 194 8.63 -9.66 -14.74
CA VAL A 194 9.25 -10.93 -15.16
C VAL A 194 8.79 -11.45 -16.52
N ASN A 195 7.98 -10.67 -17.25
CA ASN A 195 7.34 -11.11 -18.50
C ASN A 195 6.50 -12.39 -18.32
N GLY A 196 5.85 -12.51 -17.15
CA GLY A 196 4.96 -13.62 -16.83
C GLY A 196 3.56 -13.41 -17.41
N ARG A 197 2.75 -14.47 -17.37
CA ARG A 197 1.34 -14.44 -17.79
C ARG A 197 0.42 -14.52 -16.58
N MET A 198 -0.60 -13.67 -16.54
CA MET A 198 -1.65 -13.73 -15.52
C MET A 198 -2.79 -14.62 -15.97
N VAL A 199 -3.26 -15.49 -15.10
CA VAL A 199 -4.53 -16.20 -15.23
C VAL A 199 -5.43 -15.72 -14.10
N MET A 200 -6.51 -15.04 -14.48
CA MET A 200 -7.46 -14.44 -13.53
C MET A 200 -8.33 -15.53 -12.91
N MET A 201 -8.56 -15.42 -11.60
CA MET A 201 -9.50 -16.22 -10.82
C MET A 201 -10.69 -15.33 -10.44
N PRO A 202 -11.82 -15.40 -11.17
CA PRO A 202 -12.97 -14.54 -10.93
C PRO A 202 -13.58 -14.79 -9.54
N LEU A 203 -13.60 -13.76 -8.70
CA LEU A 203 -14.23 -13.72 -7.38
C LEU A 203 -15.62 -13.09 -7.54
N LYS A 204 -16.66 -13.92 -7.55
CA LYS A 204 -18.04 -13.48 -7.78
C LYS A 204 -18.87 -13.55 -6.51
N ALA A 205 -19.89 -12.69 -6.41
CA ALA A 205 -20.82 -12.68 -5.29
C ALA A 205 -21.52 -14.04 -5.10
N GLU A 206 -21.86 -14.75 -6.17
CA GLU A 206 -22.48 -16.09 -6.11
C GLU A 206 -21.58 -17.18 -5.50
N LYS A 207 -20.29 -16.89 -5.31
CA LYS A 207 -19.27 -17.77 -4.72
C LYS A 207 -18.62 -17.13 -3.49
N ASP A 208 -19.33 -16.20 -2.83
CA ASP A 208 -18.86 -15.48 -1.64
C ASP A 208 -17.52 -14.76 -1.86
N PHE A 209 -17.20 -14.40 -3.11
CA PHE A 209 -15.92 -13.85 -3.53
C PHE A 209 -14.70 -14.72 -3.18
N LEU A 210 -14.88 -16.05 -3.18
CA LEU A 210 -13.81 -17.05 -3.13
C LEU A 210 -13.51 -17.59 -4.55
N PRO A 211 -12.25 -17.96 -4.86
CA PRO A 211 -11.90 -18.50 -6.16
C PRO A 211 -12.48 -19.90 -6.35
N ASP A 212 -12.90 -20.19 -7.59
CA ASP A 212 -13.35 -21.52 -8.01
C ASP A 212 -12.25 -22.18 -8.85
N TYR A 213 -11.43 -23.03 -8.20
CA TYR A 213 -10.28 -23.67 -8.84
C TYR A 213 -10.67 -24.61 -9.99
N SER A 214 -11.93 -25.06 -10.06
CA SER A 214 -12.39 -25.96 -11.13
C SER A 214 -12.46 -25.28 -12.50
N GLN A 215 -12.41 -23.95 -12.55
CA GLN A 215 -12.44 -23.15 -13.78
C GLN A 215 -11.07 -23.01 -14.45
N LEU A 216 -10.00 -23.45 -13.78
CA LEU A 216 -8.64 -23.35 -14.29
C LEU A 216 -8.35 -24.48 -15.29
N SER A 217 -7.82 -24.13 -16.46
CA SER A 217 -7.46 -25.11 -17.48
C SER A 217 -6.19 -25.86 -17.09
N GLN A 218 -6.09 -27.15 -17.44
CA GLN A 218 -4.88 -27.93 -17.15
C GLN A 218 -3.63 -27.29 -17.76
N ALA A 219 -3.73 -26.70 -18.95
CA ALA A 219 -2.62 -26.01 -19.60
C ALA A 219 -2.13 -24.77 -18.83
N ASP A 220 -3.03 -24.08 -18.11
CA ASP A 220 -2.65 -22.99 -17.21
C ASP A 220 -1.98 -23.54 -15.94
N LEU A 221 -2.53 -24.60 -15.37
CA LEU A 221 -2.01 -25.25 -14.16
C LEU A 221 -0.61 -25.82 -14.37
N ASP A 222 -0.34 -26.45 -15.51
CA ASP A 222 0.97 -27.00 -15.85
C ASP A 222 2.08 -25.93 -15.93
N ARG A 223 1.70 -24.66 -16.10
CA ARG A 223 2.62 -23.51 -16.17
C ARG A 223 2.56 -22.61 -14.94
N ALA A 224 1.63 -22.85 -14.02
CA ALA A 224 1.45 -22.01 -12.84
C ALA A 224 2.61 -22.22 -11.86
N LYS A 225 3.21 -21.11 -11.40
CA LYS A 225 4.28 -21.12 -10.40
C LYS A 225 3.80 -20.63 -9.05
N LEU A 226 2.90 -19.67 -9.06
CA LEU A 226 2.36 -19.10 -7.84
C LEU A 226 0.89 -18.70 -8.00
N MET A 227 0.23 -18.56 -6.88
CA MET A 227 -1.13 -18.08 -6.75
C MET A 227 -1.21 -17.01 -5.65
N PHE A 228 -1.79 -15.86 -5.96
CA PHE A 228 -2.08 -14.84 -4.97
C PHE A 228 -3.46 -15.05 -4.36
N LEU A 229 -3.56 -14.91 -3.04
CA LEU A 229 -4.81 -14.85 -2.29
C LEU A 229 -4.77 -13.64 -1.34
N ASN A 230 -5.92 -13.08 -0.99
CA ASN A 230 -5.97 -11.95 -0.05
C ASN A 230 -7.28 -11.95 0.72
N TYR A 231 -7.22 -12.30 2.01
CA TYR A 231 -8.36 -12.31 2.91
C TYR A 231 -7.93 -11.90 4.33
N PRO A 232 -8.52 -10.87 4.96
CA PRO A 232 -9.65 -10.06 4.50
C PRO A 232 -9.35 -9.32 3.19
N ASN A 233 -10.30 -9.37 2.26
CA ASN A 233 -10.03 -9.03 0.86
C ASN A 233 -10.08 -7.53 0.56
N ASN A 234 -9.14 -7.07 -0.26
CA ASN A 234 -9.23 -5.83 -1.02
C ASN A 234 -9.44 -6.16 -2.50
N PRO A 235 -10.59 -5.80 -3.11
CA PRO A 235 -11.53 -4.78 -2.64
C PRO A 235 -12.83 -5.28 -1.97
N THR A 236 -13.11 -6.59 -1.97
CA THR A 236 -14.46 -7.12 -1.69
C THR A 236 -14.85 -7.10 -0.21
N ALA A 237 -13.88 -6.89 0.69
CA ALA A 237 -14.06 -6.81 2.14
C ALA A 237 -14.63 -8.08 2.79
N VAL A 238 -14.53 -9.24 2.11
CA VAL A 238 -14.91 -10.54 2.66
C VAL A 238 -13.74 -11.21 3.40
N ASN A 239 -14.07 -12.09 4.34
CA ASN A 239 -13.12 -13.01 4.98
C ASN A 239 -13.20 -14.38 4.29
N ALA A 240 -12.11 -15.15 4.38
CA ALA A 240 -12.12 -16.56 3.97
C ALA A 240 -12.26 -17.47 5.20
N PRO A 241 -13.04 -18.56 5.10
CA PRO A 241 -13.15 -19.55 6.16
C PRO A 241 -11.93 -20.49 6.18
N LEU A 242 -11.77 -21.29 7.24
CA LEU A 242 -10.62 -22.19 7.39
C LEU A 242 -10.62 -23.31 6.32
N GLU A 243 -11.80 -23.84 6.01
CA GLU A 243 -12.01 -24.91 5.04
C GLU A 243 -11.54 -24.52 3.62
N PHE A 244 -11.65 -23.23 3.28
CA PHE A 244 -11.14 -22.69 2.03
C PHE A 244 -9.62 -22.83 1.92
N TYR A 245 -8.89 -22.54 3.00
CA TYR A 245 -7.44 -22.69 3.01
C TYR A 245 -7.02 -24.16 2.98
N GLU A 246 -7.77 -25.07 3.61
CA GLU A 246 -7.51 -26.51 3.49
C GLU A 246 -7.66 -27.01 2.04
N GLU A 247 -8.71 -26.56 1.34
CA GLU A 247 -8.88 -26.85 -0.09
C GLU A 247 -7.74 -26.28 -0.91
N THR A 248 -7.39 -25.02 -0.65
CA THR A 248 -6.28 -24.32 -1.30
C THR A 248 -4.96 -25.08 -1.14
N ILE A 249 -4.66 -25.60 0.06
CA ILE A 249 -3.43 -26.37 0.32
C ILE A 249 -3.44 -27.67 -0.47
N ARG A 250 -4.57 -28.39 -0.50
CA ARG A 250 -4.71 -29.61 -1.31
C ARG A 250 -4.50 -29.33 -2.79
N PHE A 251 -5.10 -28.26 -3.30
CA PHE A 251 -4.96 -27.82 -4.68
C PHE A 251 -3.52 -27.43 -5.02
N ALA A 252 -2.91 -26.55 -4.22
CA ALA A 252 -1.54 -26.09 -4.38
C ALA A 252 -0.53 -27.24 -4.38
N ARG A 253 -0.67 -28.19 -3.43
CA ARG A 253 0.18 -29.38 -3.36
C ARG A 253 0.05 -30.26 -4.61
N LYS A 254 -1.18 -30.48 -5.08
CA LYS A 254 -1.45 -31.32 -6.25
C LYS A 254 -0.82 -30.76 -7.53
N HIS A 255 -0.77 -29.45 -7.67
CA HIS A 255 -0.32 -28.77 -8.88
C HIS A 255 1.07 -28.11 -8.74
N GLU A 256 1.74 -28.30 -7.61
CA GLU A 256 3.05 -27.70 -7.31
C GLU A 256 3.07 -26.17 -7.45
N ILE A 257 1.98 -25.52 -7.00
CA ILE A 257 1.81 -24.06 -7.09
C ILE A 257 2.07 -23.45 -5.72
N VAL A 258 2.94 -22.45 -5.65
CA VAL A 258 3.20 -21.70 -4.42
C VAL A 258 2.03 -20.80 -4.06
N VAL A 259 1.51 -20.90 -2.84
CA VAL A 259 0.48 -19.99 -2.33
C VAL A 259 1.14 -18.75 -1.73
N CYS A 260 0.82 -17.58 -2.27
CA CYS A 260 1.20 -16.27 -1.77
C CYS A 260 -0.02 -15.59 -1.14
N HIS A 261 -0.22 -15.78 0.17
CA HIS A 261 -1.34 -15.16 0.88
C HIS A 261 -0.96 -13.74 1.34
N ASP A 262 -1.55 -12.70 0.74
CA ASP A 262 -1.43 -11.33 1.23
C ASP A 262 -2.39 -11.12 2.40
N PHE A 263 -1.85 -11.06 3.61
CA PHE A 263 -2.59 -10.90 4.85
C PHE A 263 -2.51 -9.46 5.39
N ALA A 264 -2.45 -8.47 4.50
CA ALA A 264 -2.34 -7.06 4.87
C ALA A 264 -3.42 -6.53 5.82
N TYR A 265 -4.58 -7.18 5.86
CA TYR A 265 -5.71 -6.84 6.73
C TYR A 265 -5.93 -7.87 7.85
N GLY A 266 -4.95 -8.71 8.16
CA GLY A 266 -5.09 -9.84 9.10
C GLY A 266 -5.43 -9.49 10.55
N ALA A 267 -5.43 -8.19 10.91
CA ALA A 267 -5.92 -7.71 12.19
C ALA A 267 -7.34 -7.10 12.13
N ILE A 268 -7.90 -6.88 10.94
CA ILE A 268 -9.11 -6.06 10.73
C ILE A 268 -10.26 -6.95 10.26
N SER A 269 -11.05 -7.41 11.23
CA SER A 269 -12.35 -8.06 11.02
C SER A 269 -13.35 -7.50 12.03
N TYR A 270 -14.62 -7.70 11.76
CA TYR A 270 -15.71 -7.10 12.51
C TYR A 270 -16.58 -8.15 13.22
N ASP A 271 -17.54 -7.67 14.01
CA ASP A 271 -18.56 -8.48 14.69
C ASP A 271 -17.95 -9.50 15.68
N GLY A 272 -16.85 -9.09 16.34
CA GLY A 272 -16.11 -9.94 17.28
C GLY A 272 -15.39 -11.13 16.63
N LYS A 273 -15.33 -11.20 15.29
CA LYS A 273 -14.63 -12.26 14.57
C LYS A 273 -13.16 -11.89 14.36
N LYS A 274 -12.31 -12.91 14.34
CA LYS A 274 -10.90 -12.80 13.99
C LYS A 274 -10.66 -13.31 12.57
N PRO A 275 -9.82 -12.67 11.76
CA PRO A 275 -9.37 -13.25 10.50
C PRO A 275 -8.64 -14.57 10.71
N VAL A 276 -8.78 -15.50 9.76
CA VAL A 276 -8.02 -16.75 9.72
C VAL A 276 -6.73 -16.51 8.95
N SER A 277 -5.58 -16.75 9.59
CA SER A 277 -4.28 -16.76 8.91
C SER A 277 -4.14 -18.07 8.14
N PHE A 278 -3.61 -17.99 6.92
CA PHE A 278 -3.28 -19.16 6.11
C PHE A 278 -2.32 -20.08 6.85
N MET A 279 -1.41 -19.51 7.66
CA MET A 279 -0.41 -20.26 8.43
C MET A 279 -1.00 -21.07 9.59
N GLN A 280 -2.26 -20.87 9.97
CA GLN A 280 -2.93 -21.69 10.97
C GLN A 280 -3.26 -23.09 10.45
N VAL A 281 -3.33 -23.26 9.13
CA VAL A 281 -3.82 -24.50 8.53
C VAL A 281 -2.67 -25.48 8.33
N PRO A 282 -2.79 -26.74 8.81
CA PRO A 282 -1.77 -27.75 8.61
C PRO A 282 -1.41 -27.93 7.13
N GLY A 283 -0.12 -27.88 6.84
CA GLY A 283 0.42 -27.96 5.47
C GLY A 283 0.59 -26.61 4.76
N ALA A 284 0.17 -25.49 5.35
CA ALA A 284 0.36 -24.17 4.76
C ALA A 284 1.84 -23.84 4.52
N LYS A 285 2.70 -24.10 5.53
CA LYS A 285 4.16 -23.88 5.46
C LYS A 285 4.87 -24.76 4.43
N GLU A 286 4.25 -25.85 3.99
CA GLU A 286 4.83 -26.73 2.96
C GLU A 286 4.62 -26.18 1.55
N VAL A 287 3.52 -25.45 1.32
CA VAL A 287 3.10 -25.03 -0.04
C VAL A 287 3.11 -23.53 -0.25
N GLY A 288 3.39 -22.72 0.78
CA GLY A 288 3.27 -21.28 0.62
C GLY A 288 3.87 -20.42 1.71
N VAL A 289 3.60 -19.13 1.54
CA VAL A 289 4.03 -18.02 2.38
C VAL A 289 2.86 -17.07 2.61
N GLU A 290 2.94 -16.33 3.71
CA GLU A 290 2.00 -15.27 4.06
C GLU A 290 2.74 -13.95 4.21
N PHE A 291 2.23 -12.91 3.58
CA PHE A 291 2.75 -11.56 3.64
C PHE A 291 1.97 -10.76 4.68
N TYR A 292 2.67 -10.18 5.64
CA TYR A 292 2.05 -9.33 6.65
C TYR A 292 2.63 -7.92 6.61
N THR A 293 1.80 -6.91 6.90
CA THR A 293 2.25 -5.52 6.95
C THR A 293 1.76 -4.80 8.19
N LEU A 294 2.66 -3.99 8.76
CA LEU A 294 2.31 -3.09 9.86
C LEU A 294 1.57 -1.84 9.36
N SER A 295 1.50 -1.65 8.03
CA SER A 295 0.88 -0.48 7.41
C SER A 295 -0.54 -0.24 7.88
N LYS A 296 -1.32 -1.32 8.03
CA LYS A 296 -2.77 -1.27 8.26
C LYS A 296 -3.12 -1.54 9.71
N THR A 297 -2.42 -2.47 10.34
CA THR A 297 -2.60 -2.87 11.73
C THR A 297 -2.21 -1.79 12.73
N TYR A 298 -1.17 -1.01 12.44
CA TYR A 298 -0.60 -0.02 13.37
C TYR A 298 -0.55 1.40 12.79
N ASN A 299 -1.27 1.67 11.69
CA ASN A 299 -1.19 2.94 10.96
C ASN A 299 0.25 3.33 10.57
N MET A 300 1.07 2.35 10.17
CA MET A 300 2.50 2.55 9.83
C MET A 300 2.75 2.55 8.31
N ALA A 301 1.79 3.02 7.50
CA ALA A 301 1.88 2.93 6.04
C ALA A 301 3.16 3.59 5.47
N GLY A 302 3.56 4.75 6.02
CA GLY A 302 4.78 5.47 5.62
C GLY A 302 6.09 4.87 6.14
N TRP A 303 6.04 3.92 7.08
CA TRP A 303 7.23 3.34 7.72
C TRP A 303 7.88 2.24 6.90
N ARG A 304 7.10 1.67 5.97
CA ARG A 304 7.56 0.66 5.00
C ARG A 304 8.13 -0.59 5.67
N VAL A 305 7.38 -1.16 6.63
CA VAL A 305 7.74 -2.41 7.31
C VAL A 305 6.70 -3.48 7.04
N GLY A 306 7.16 -4.69 6.71
CA GLY A 306 6.36 -5.89 6.60
C GLY A 306 7.22 -7.14 6.83
N ALA A 307 6.59 -8.30 6.74
CA ALA A 307 7.26 -9.59 6.82
C ALA A 307 6.66 -10.56 5.80
N MET A 308 7.47 -11.52 5.36
CA MET A 308 7.00 -12.75 4.72
C MET A 308 7.31 -13.90 5.67
N VAL A 309 6.31 -14.73 5.95
CA VAL A 309 6.46 -15.90 6.84
C VAL A 309 6.04 -17.18 6.14
N GLY A 310 6.52 -18.34 6.60
CA GLY A 310 6.05 -19.64 6.13
C GLY A 310 7.16 -20.53 5.62
N ASN A 311 7.07 -21.00 4.38
CA ASN A 311 8.01 -21.97 3.83
C ASN A 311 9.47 -21.48 3.88
N ARG A 312 10.35 -22.29 4.50
CA ARG A 312 11.76 -21.98 4.75
C ARG A 312 12.57 -21.73 3.47
N GLU A 313 12.30 -22.48 2.41
CA GLU A 313 13.01 -22.29 1.14
C GLU A 313 12.57 -21.01 0.44
N LEU A 314 11.28 -20.68 0.46
CA LEU A 314 10.79 -19.41 -0.08
C LEU A 314 11.34 -18.21 0.71
N VAL A 315 11.42 -18.32 2.04
CA VAL A 315 12.07 -17.31 2.91
C VAL A 315 13.56 -17.17 2.59
N ARG A 316 14.28 -18.28 2.38
CA ARG A 316 15.69 -18.25 1.96
C ARG A 316 15.86 -17.54 0.62
N LEU A 317 15.00 -17.82 -0.35
CA LEU A 317 15.07 -17.23 -1.69
C LEU A 317 14.73 -15.74 -1.71
N ILE A 318 13.73 -15.28 -0.95
CA ILE A 318 13.42 -13.84 -0.87
C ILE A 318 14.55 -13.07 -0.19
N ASN A 319 15.15 -13.63 0.86
CA ASN A 319 16.31 -13.04 1.52
C ASN A 319 17.49 -12.93 0.53
N LEU A 320 17.71 -13.95 -0.30
CA LEU A 320 18.78 -13.94 -1.31
C LEU A 320 18.63 -12.79 -2.31
N ILE A 321 17.44 -12.57 -2.89
CA ILE A 321 17.26 -11.43 -3.82
C ILE A 321 17.43 -10.09 -3.10
N GLN A 322 16.96 -9.99 -1.85
CA GLN A 322 17.08 -8.75 -1.07
C GLN A 322 18.52 -8.44 -0.67
N ASP A 323 19.38 -9.45 -0.47
CA ASP A 323 20.82 -9.23 -0.22
C ASP A 323 21.51 -8.52 -1.39
N HIS A 324 20.93 -8.57 -2.59
CA HIS A 324 21.41 -7.85 -3.78
C HIS A 324 20.75 -6.48 -4.00
N TYR A 325 19.61 -6.20 -3.34
CA TYR A 325 18.88 -4.94 -3.49
C TYR A 325 19.08 -3.98 -2.33
N PHE A 326 19.28 -4.50 -1.11
CA PHE A 326 19.18 -3.69 0.09
C PHE A 326 20.22 -4.04 1.15
N VAL A 327 20.39 -3.10 2.07
CA VAL A 327 21.09 -3.29 3.35
C VAL A 327 20.09 -3.02 4.49
N SER A 328 18.99 -3.78 4.46
CA SER A 328 17.85 -3.74 5.38
C SER A 328 17.21 -2.36 5.63
N LEU A 329 16.25 -2.33 6.55
CA LEU A 329 15.58 -1.13 7.05
C LEU A 329 16.42 -0.43 8.12
N PHE A 330 16.20 0.88 8.31
CA PHE A 330 16.81 1.62 9.42
C PHE A 330 16.54 0.93 10.76
N GLY A 331 17.60 0.69 11.54
CA GLY A 331 17.53 -0.14 12.75
C GLY A 331 16.48 0.33 13.76
N ALA A 332 16.32 1.65 13.94
CA ALA A 332 15.32 2.19 14.86
C ALA A 332 13.88 1.93 14.41
N VAL A 333 13.61 1.92 13.10
CA VAL A 333 12.30 1.55 12.54
C VAL A 333 12.01 0.06 12.80
N GLN A 334 13.03 -0.80 12.70
CA GLN A 334 12.88 -2.22 13.01
C GLN A 334 12.56 -2.45 14.49
N MET A 335 13.20 -1.71 15.40
CA MET A 335 12.92 -1.81 16.84
C MET A 335 11.52 -1.27 17.19
N ALA A 336 11.09 -0.16 16.60
CA ALA A 336 9.73 0.35 16.77
C ALA A 336 8.68 -0.64 16.25
N ALA A 337 8.93 -1.28 15.11
CA ALA A 337 8.09 -2.35 14.59
C ALA A 337 8.06 -3.57 15.52
N ALA A 338 9.21 -3.98 16.07
CA ALA A 338 9.28 -5.07 17.04
C ALA A 338 8.42 -4.76 18.27
N LYS A 339 8.55 -3.54 18.81
CA LYS A 339 7.77 -3.05 19.94
C LYS A 339 6.25 -3.10 19.67
N ALA A 340 5.81 -2.67 18.49
CA ALA A 340 4.41 -2.73 18.08
C ALA A 340 3.83 -4.16 18.12
N MET A 341 4.64 -5.15 17.74
CA MET A 341 4.24 -6.54 17.63
C MET A 341 4.34 -7.33 18.94
N THR A 342 5.17 -6.88 19.90
CA THR A 342 5.34 -7.55 21.20
C THR A 342 4.55 -6.91 22.35
N ASP A 343 4.17 -5.64 22.23
CA ASP A 343 3.39 -4.96 23.26
C ASP A 343 1.90 -5.34 23.21
N SER A 344 1.11 -4.78 24.14
CA SER A 344 -0.34 -4.96 24.17
C SER A 344 -0.99 -4.57 22.84
N GLN A 345 -1.76 -5.50 22.26
CA GLN A 345 -2.53 -5.27 21.04
C GLN A 345 -3.82 -4.46 21.27
N GLN A 346 -3.92 -3.72 22.39
CA GLN A 346 -5.09 -2.88 22.68
C GLN A 346 -5.27 -1.77 21.63
N CYS A 347 -4.17 -1.15 21.18
CA CYS A 347 -4.24 -0.14 20.14
C CYS A 347 -4.86 -0.66 18.83
N VAL A 348 -4.63 -1.94 18.52
CA VAL A 348 -5.22 -2.61 17.35
C VAL A 348 -6.71 -2.86 17.58
N ARG A 349 -7.10 -3.36 18.76
CA ARG A 349 -8.53 -3.55 19.11
C ARG A 349 -9.32 -2.24 19.06
N ASP A 350 -8.74 -1.16 19.57
CA ASP A 350 -9.34 0.18 19.54
C ASP A 350 -9.49 0.68 18.09
N LEU A 351 -8.47 0.46 17.25
CA LEU A 351 -8.50 0.79 15.83
C LEU A 351 -9.58 0.01 15.08
N VAL A 352 -9.71 -1.29 15.34
CA VAL A 352 -10.76 -2.14 14.76
C VAL A 352 -12.14 -1.65 15.18
N ALA A 353 -12.34 -1.31 16.45
CA ALA A 353 -13.61 -0.76 16.95
C ALA A 353 -13.98 0.56 16.25
N VAL A 354 -13.00 1.43 15.97
CA VAL A 354 -13.22 2.64 15.17
C VAL A 354 -13.68 2.29 13.76
N TYR A 355 -12.99 1.37 13.08
CA TYR A 355 -13.38 0.97 11.72
C TYR A 355 -14.74 0.27 11.70
N GLU A 356 -15.08 -0.50 12.72
CA GLU A 356 -16.39 -1.16 12.87
C GLU A 356 -17.51 -0.14 13.04
N SER A 357 -17.30 0.88 13.88
CA SER A 357 -18.27 1.96 14.07
C SER A 357 -18.48 2.75 12.77
N ARG A 358 -17.40 3.04 12.04
CA ARG A 358 -17.44 3.67 10.70
C ARG A 358 -18.17 2.82 9.67
N ARG A 359 -17.90 1.51 9.63
CA ARG A 359 -18.65 0.55 8.80
C ARG A 359 -20.14 0.65 9.11
N ASN A 360 -20.51 0.56 10.39
CA ASN A 360 -21.91 0.59 10.81
C ASN A 360 -22.58 1.90 10.40
N ALA A 361 -21.93 3.05 10.61
CA ALA A 361 -22.43 4.35 10.19
C ALA A 361 -22.62 4.46 8.68
N LEU A 362 -21.66 3.97 7.88
CA LEU A 362 -21.79 3.94 6.42
C LEU A 362 -22.98 3.08 6.00
N TYR A 363 -23.04 1.83 6.43
CA TYR A 363 -24.07 0.88 5.99
C TYR A 363 -25.48 1.27 6.47
N SER A 364 -25.63 1.84 7.68
CA SER A 364 -26.92 2.40 8.13
C SER A 364 -27.39 3.55 7.21
N ASN A 365 -26.48 4.43 6.78
CA ASN A 365 -26.83 5.51 5.85
C ASN A 365 -27.12 4.99 4.43
N LEU A 366 -26.36 4.01 3.93
CA LEU A 366 -26.60 3.37 2.64
C LEU A 366 -27.99 2.71 2.60
N HIS A 367 -28.33 1.95 3.64
CA HIS A 367 -29.65 1.33 3.79
C HIS A 367 -30.79 2.36 3.79
N ARG A 368 -30.59 3.51 4.48
CA ARG A 368 -31.56 4.61 4.56
C ARG A 368 -31.89 5.20 3.17
N ILE A 369 -30.92 5.28 2.27
CA ILE A 369 -31.13 5.81 0.91
C ILE A 369 -31.55 4.73 -0.09
N GLY A 370 -31.59 3.46 0.32
CA GLY A 370 -31.94 2.33 -0.54
C GLY A 370 -30.77 1.76 -1.35
N TRP A 371 -29.52 2.14 -1.03
CA TRP A 371 -28.34 1.54 -1.64
C TRP A 371 -27.96 0.27 -0.88
N GLN A 372 -28.37 -0.88 -1.40
CA GLN A 372 -28.23 -2.17 -0.72
C GLN A 372 -26.88 -2.82 -1.03
N ALA A 373 -26.14 -3.21 0.01
CA ALA A 373 -24.91 -3.98 -0.07
C ALA A 373 -24.71 -4.80 1.22
N PRO A 374 -24.13 -6.01 1.16
CA PRO A 374 -23.77 -6.74 2.36
C PRO A 374 -22.71 -5.99 3.17
N PRO A 375 -22.81 -5.92 4.51
CA PRO A 375 -21.79 -5.33 5.36
C PRO A 375 -20.42 -5.97 5.18
N SER A 376 -19.38 -5.15 5.17
CA SER A 376 -17.99 -5.60 5.17
C SER A 376 -17.72 -6.56 6.33
N GLN A 377 -17.01 -7.66 6.07
CA GLN A 377 -16.62 -8.64 7.07
C GLN A 377 -15.25 -8.33 7.67
N GLY A 378 -14.37 -7.69 6.89
CA GLY A 378 -13.06 -7.23 7.32
C GLY A 378 -12.44 -6.24 6.34
N SER A 379 -11.14 -5.96 6.49
CA SER A 379 -10.46 -4.80 5.88
C SER A 379 -11.07 -3.47 6.34
N PHE A 380 -10.74 -2.35 5.70
CA PHE A 380 -11.41 -1.07 5.92
C PHE A 380 -12.12 -0.58 4.64
N PHE A 381 -12.56 -1.50 3.79
CA PHE A 381 -13.28 -1.18 2.56
C PHE A 381 -14.74 -1.60 2.62
N ALA A 382 -15.57 -0.97 1.79
CA ALA A 382 -16.91 -1.38 1.43
C ALA A 382 -16.96 -1.60 -0.08
N TRP A 383 -17.55 -2.71 -0.49
CA TRP A 383 -17.72 -3.09 -1.90
C TRP A 383 -19.19 -2.92 -2.28
N LEU A 384 -19.47 -1.86 -3.05
CA LEU A 384 -20.84 -1.36 -3.25
C LEU A 384 -21.27 -1.58 -4.70
N PRO A 385 -22.47 -2.11 -4.96
CA PRO A 385 -22.94 -2.33 -6.31
C PRO A 385 -23.24 -1.01 -7.02
N VAL A 386 -22.94 -0.97 -8.31
CA VAL A 386 -23.25 0.16 -9.20
C VAL A 386 -24.74 0.10 -9.58
N PRO A 387 -25.49 1.22 -9.54
CA PRO A 387 -26.89 1.23 -9.98
C PRO A 387 -27.01 0.93 -11.49
N SER A 388 -28.13 0.31 -11.88
CA SER A 388 -28.41 -0.04 -13.29
C SER A 388 -28.27 1.16 -14.22
N GLY A 389 -27.67 0.93 -15.40
CA GLY A 389 -27.47 1.97 -16.41
C GLY A 389 -26.15 2.72 -16.31
N PHE A 390 -25.27 2.35 -15.38
CA PHE A 390 -23.92 2.86 -15.26
C PHE A 390 -22.89 1.73 -15.28
N THR A 391 -21.73 2.00 -15.87
CA THR A 391 -20.50 1.28 -15.57
C THR A 391 -19.89 1.78 -14.24
N SER A 392 -18.95 1.02 -13.68
CA SER A 392 -18.20 1.39 -12.48
C SER A 392 -17.48 2.74 -12.62
N VAL A 393 -16.93 3.01 -13.81
CA VAL A 393 -16.24 4.28 -14.13
C VAL A 393 -17.23 5.42 -14.25
N GLU A 394 -18.33 5.25 -15.01
CA GLU A 394 -19.34 6.31 -15.17
C GLU A 394 -19.97 6.68 -13.83
N PHE A 395 -20.28 5.69 -12.99
CA PHE A 395 -20.81 5.94 -11.66
C PHE A 395 -19.78 6.65 -10.77
N SER A 396 -18.53 6.18 -10.75
CA SER A 396 -17.45 6.83 -9.98
C SER A 396 -17.21 8.28 -10.42
N ASP A 397 -17.22 8.55 -11.72
CA ASP A 397 -17.03 9.89 -12.28
C ASP A 397 -18.25 10.79 -11.95
N LEU A 398 -19.48 10.27 -12.03
CA LEU A 398 -20.69 10.98 -11.60
C LEU A 398 -20.61 11.39 -10.12
N LEU A 399 -20.21 10.48 -9.23
CA LEU A 399 -20.09 10.79 -7.80
C LEU A 399 -19.03 11.86 -7.54
N LEU A 400 -17.91 11.80 -8.25
CA LEU A 400 -16.85 12.81 -8.14
C LEU A 400 -17.33 14.18 -8.63
N GLU A 401 -17.96 14.25 -9.80
CA GLU A 401 -18.33 15.51 -10.45
C GLU A 401 -19.57 16.18 -9.84
N LYS A 402 -20.54 15.39 -9.37
CA LYS A 402 -21.85 15.92 -8.92
C LYS A 402 -22.03 15.87 -7.40
N ALA A 403 -21.38 14.93 -6.72
CA ALA A 403 -21.44 14.81 -5.27
C ALA A 403 -20.12 15.17 -4.57
N HIS A 404 -19.03 15.38 -5.32
CA HIS A 404 -17.68 15.56 -4.76
C HIS A 404 -17.30 14.45 -3.79
N VAL A 405 -17.71 13.21 -4.10
CA VAL A 405 -17.35 12.00 -3.36
C VAL A 405 -16.50 11.12 -4.26
N VAL A 406 -15.32 10.75 -3.80
CA VAL A 406 -14.42 9.84 -4.52
C VAL A 406 -14.68 8.42 -4.07
N VAL A 407 -14.93 7.53 -5.02
CA VAL A 407 -14.84 6.07 -4.86
C VAL A 407 -13.84 5.53 -5.88
N ALA A 408 -13.39 4.28 -5.73
CA ALA A 408 -12.57 3.64 -6.75
C ALA A 408 -13.45 2.75 -7.64
N PRO A 409 -13.45 2.91 -8.99
CA PRO A 409 -14.21 2.07 -9.89
C PRO A 409 -13.71 0.63 -9.83
N GLY A 410 -14.63 -0.32 -9.77
CA GLY A 410 -14.31 -1.73 -9.51
C GLY A 410 -13.50 -2.39 -10.62
N ASN A 411 -13.66 -1.95 -11.88
CA ASN A 411 -12.87 -2.46 -13.00
C ASN A 411 -11.34 -2.20 -12.86
N GLY A 412 -10.95 -1.26 -12.00
CA GLY A 412 -9.54 -1.00 -11.67
C GLY A 412 -8.88 -2.13 -10.88
N PHE A 413 -9.68 -3.04 -10.30
CA PHE A 413 -9.23 -4.23 -9.59
C PHE A 413 -9.30 -5.49 -10.46
N GLY A 414 -9.78 -5.36 -11.70
CA GLY A 414 -9.91 -6.44 -12.67
C GLY A 414 -11.29 -6.46 -13.33
N PRO A 415 -11.46 -7.17 -14.47
CA PRO A 415 -12.71 -7.18 -15.24
C PRO A 415 -13.95 -7.59 -14.44
N THR A 416 -13.81 -8.56 -13.51
CA THR A 416 -14.92 -9.05 -12.68
C THR A 416 -15.30 -8.03 -11.58
N GLY A 417 -14.49 -6.99 -11.37
CA GLY A 417 -14.86 -5.86 -10.53
C GLY A 417 -15.87 -4.89 -11.16
N GLU A 418 -16.18 -5.02 -12.46
CA GLU A 418 -17.24 -4.22 -13.10
C GLU A 418 -18.61 -4.47 -12.44
N GLY A 419 -19.45 -3.43 -12.40
CA GLY A 419 -20.70 -3.45 -11.61
C GLY A 419 -20.52 -3.13 -10.12
N TYR A 420 -19.31 -2.79 -9.67
CA TYR A 420 -19.03 -2.37 -8.30
C TYR A 420 -18.13 -1.13 -8.20
N VAL A 421 -18.17 -0.48 -7.04
CA VAL A 421 -17.18 0.53 -6.60
C VAL A 421 -16.68 0.20 -5.20
N ARG A 422 -15.42 0.55 -4.93
CA ARG A 422 -14.82 0.44 -3.59
C ARG A 422 -14.84 1.80 -2.89
N ALA A 423 -15.36 1.83 -1.67
CA ALA A 423 -15.25 2.95 -0.75
C ALA A 423 -14.40 2.56 0.47
N ALA A 424 -13.57 3.47 0.98
CA ALA A 424 -12.77 3.28 2.18
C ALA A 424 -13.46 3.85 3.43
N LEU A 425 -13.27 3.19 4.57
CA LEU A 425 -13.76 3.58 5.89
C LEU A 425 -12.74 4.47 6.64
N LEU A 426 -11.98 5.26 5.88
CA LEU A 426 -10.85 6.06 6.36
C LEU A 426 -11.26 7.53 6.51
N SER A 427 -12.44 7.74 7.10
CA SER A 427 -13.03 9.03 7.43
C SER A 427 -13.93 8.86 8.64
N ASN A 428 -14.13 9.91 9.42
CA ASN A 428 -15.02 9.85 10.58
C ASN A 428 -16.49 9.60 10.15
N GLU A 429 -17.31 9.18 11.10
CA GLU A 429 -18.71 8.79 10.85
C GLU A 429 -19.55 9.93 10.26
N GLU A 430 -19.33 11.16 10.72
CA GLU A 430 -20.01 12.36 10.21
C GLU A 430 -19.72 12.57 8.73
N ARG A 431 -18.46 12.42 8.33
CA ARG A 431 -18.03 12.59 6.94
C ARG A 431 -18.49 11.45 6.04
N LEU A 432 -18.56 10.23 6.56
CA LEU A 432 -19.16 9.09 5.86
C LEU A 432 -20.67 9.29 5.66
N ALA A 433 -21.38 9.75 6.69
CA ALA A 433 -22.80 10.09 6.60
C ALA A 433 -23.04 11.23 5.60
N GLU A 434 -22.19 12.26 5.62
CA GLU A 434 -22.23 13.35 4.65
C GLU A 434 -22.04 12.85 3.22
N ALA A 435 -21.07 11.96 2.96
CA ALA A 435 -20.85 11.37 1.64
C ALA A 435 -22.14 10.71 1.11
N VAL A 436 -22.80 9.91 1.95
CA VAL A 436 -24.08 9.28 1.57
C VAL A 436 -25.19 10.30 1.37
N GLN A 437 -25.26 11.36 2.17
CA GLN A 437 -26.23 12.45 1.97
C GLN A 437 -26.01 13.20 0.65
N ARG A 438 -24.75 13.43 0.25
CA ARG A 438 -24.43 14.06 -1.05
C ARG A 438 -24.85 13.16 -2.21
N ILE A 439 -24.64 11.84 -2.08
CA ILE A 439 -25.06 10.84 -3.06
C ILE A 439 -26.60 10.74 -3.13
N GLU A 440 -27.30 10.82 -1.99
CA GLU A 440 -28.78 10.81 -1.94
C GLU A 440 -29.40 11.90 -2.82
N ARG A 441 -28.78 13.09 -2.88
CA ARG A 441 -29.26 14.23 -3.68
C ARG A 441 -29.25 13.97 -5.18
N LEU A 442 -28.50 12.96 -5.64
CA LEU A 442 -28.49 12.55 -7.05
C LEU A 442 -29.73 11.75 -7.44
N GLY A 443 -30.54 11.28 -6.49
CA GLY A 443 -31.79 10.56 -6.76
C GLY A 443 -31.61 9.20 -7.43
N LEU A 444 -30.45 8.57 -7.27
CA LEU A 444 -30.09 7.31 -7.95
C LEU A 444 -30.69 6.05 -7.30
N PHE A 445 -31.14 6.17 -6.05
CA PHE A 445 -31.61 5.03 -5.24
C PHE A 445 -33.02 5.30 -4.69
N THR A 446 -33.81 4.24 -4.59
CA THR A 446 -35.20 4.30 -4.07
C THR A 446 -35.19 4.00 -2.57
N LYS A 447 -35.68 4.94 -1.76
CA LYS A 447 -35.71 4.79 -0.29
C LYS A 447 -36.44 3.51 0.12
N THR A 448 -35.80 2.72 0.97
CA THR A 448 -36.43 1.60 1.67
C THR A 448 -37.53 2.18 2.57
N LYS A 449 -38.78 1.71 2.41
CA LYS A 449 -39.93 2.17 3.20
C LYS A 449 -39.81 1.80 4.67
#